data_AF-A0AA35RDI5-F1
#
_entry.id   AF-A0AA35RDI5-F1
#
_cell.length_a   1.000
_cell.length_b   1.000
_cell.length_c   1.000
_cell.angle_alpha   90.00
_cell.angle_beta   90.00
_cell.angle_gamma   90.00
#
_symmetry.space_group_name_H-M   'P 1'
#
loop_
_entity.id
_entity.type
_entity.pdbx_description
1 polymer ?
#
loop_
_entity_poly.entity_id
_entity_poly.type
_entity_poly.pdbx_seq_one_letter_code
_entity_poly.pdbx_strand_id
1 'polypeptide(L)'
;MSEDRVSSGPSTDMSAFRELFAKARNIVALSGAGISAESGVPTFRGAGGYWRTYQATQLATPESFAANPSLVWEFYHYRRELMGSKHPNAAHKALAEFEARLKPQGRKVTVVTQNIDGLHHKAGSQDIIELHGIYISMKKAKQKKKMDVLCFSPKVHCFTLAAQVAVKYWRIGTVPFAPH
;
A
#
# COMPACT_ATOMS: atom_id res chain seq x y z
N MET A 1 -32.91 29.55 -18.07
CA MET A 1 -32.90 29.02 -16.69
C MET A 1 -31.90 27.90 -16.64
N SER A 2 -30.74 28.15 -16.04
CA SER A 2 -29.67 27.18 -15.85
C SER A 2 -30.12 26.13 -14.83
N GLU A 3 -30.07 24.86 -15.20
CA GLU A 3 -30.27 23.75 -14.27
C GLU A 3 -29.13 23.74 -13.26
N ASP A 4 -29.44 24.14 -12.03
CA ASP A 4 -28.59 23.95 -10.88
C ASP A 4 -28.34 22.45 -10.68
N ARG A 5 -27.15 21.97 -11.04
CA ARG A 5 -26.67 20.68 -10.56
C ARG A 5 -26.44 20.81 -9.06
N VAL A 6 -27.46 20.51 -8.27
CA VAL A 6 -27.30 20.20 -6.86
C VAL A 6 -26.37 19.00 -6.78
N SER A 7 -25.10 19.24 -6.45
CA SER A 7 -24.15 18.19 -6.10
C SER A 7 -24.63 17.57 -4.78
N SER A 8 -25.52 16.57 -4.86
CA SER A 8 -25.82 15.74 -3.70
C SER A 8 -24.54 15.02 -3.26
N GLY A 9 -24.23 15.12 -1.97
CA GLY A 9 -23.08 14.43 -1.39
C GLY A 9 -23.18 12.91 -1.54
N PRO A 10 -22.12 12.16 -1.18
CA PRO A 10 -22.14 10.71 -1.27
C PRO A 10 -23.28 10.11 -0.44
N SER A 11 -24.01 9.16 -1.03
CA SER A 11 -25.07 8.44 -0.34
C SER A 11 -24.51 7.55 0.77
N THR A 12 -25.24 7.44 1.88
CA THR A 12 -24.97 6.51 2.99
C THR A 12 -25.88 5.27 2.96
N ASP A 13 -26.71 5.13 1.91
CA ASP A 13 -27.67 4.03 1.79
C ASP A 13 -26.98 2.69 1.43
N MET A 14 -26.89 1.82 2.44
CA MET A 14 -26.32 0.49 2.30
C MET A 14 -27.20 -0.48 1.50
N SER A 15 -28.52 -0.26 1.42
CA SER A 15 -29.41 -1.08 0.60
C SER A 15 -29.14 -0.85 -0.88
N ALA A 16 -29.12 0.43 -1.29
CA ALA A 16 -28.77 0.81 -2.65
C ALA A 16 -27.37 0.32 -3.04
N PHE A 17 -26.38 0.42 -2.14
CA PHE A 17 -25.05 -0.16 -2.37
C PHE A 17 -25.11 -1.68 -2.61
N ARG A 18 -25.85 -2.43 -1.78
CA ARG A 18 -25.98 -3.89 -1.92
C ARG A 18 -26.61 -4.29 -3.24
N GLU A 19 -27.62 -3.56 -3.71
CA GLU A 19 -28.26 -3.82 -5.01
C GLU A 19 -27.30 -3.62 -6.18
N LEU A 20 -26.54 -2.52 -6.17
CA LEU A 20 -25.51 -2.25 -7.18
C LEU A 20 -24.40 -3.30 -7.12
N PHE A 21 -23.94 -3.60 -5.90
CA PHE A 21 -22.89 -4.59 -5.68
C PHE A 21 -23.32 -5.99 -6.12
N ALA A 22 -24.59 -6.38 -5.97
CA ALA A 22 -25.09 -7.68 -6.41
C ALA A 22 -24.97 -7.88 -7.93
N LYS A 23 -25.10 -6.81 -8.72
CA LYS A 23 -25.04 -6.84 -10.19
C LYS A 23 -23.61 -6.70 -10.74
N ALA A 24 -22.65 -6.24 -9.93
CA ALA A 24 -21.30 -5.94 -10.38
C ALA A 24 -20.51 -7.19 -10.82
N ARG A 25 -20.03 -7.21 -12.07
CA ARG A 25 -19.20 -8.30 -12.61
C ARG A 25 -17.70 -8.10 -12.37
N ASN A 26 -17.25 -6.85 -12.32
CA ASN A 26 -15.86 -6.47 -12.07
C ASN A 26 -15.83 -5.47 -10.91
N ILE A 27 -15.23 -5.86 -9.80
CA ILE A 27 -15.16 -5.09 -8.57
C ILE A 27 -13.69 -4.73 -8.31
N VAL A 28 -13.43 -3.46 -8.05
CA VAL A 28 -12.10 -2.98 -7.66
C VAL A 28 -12.17 -2.42 -6.25
N ALA A 29 -11.36 -2.96 -5.35
CA ALA A 29 -11.20 -2.45 -3.99
C ALA A 29 -9.89 -1.66 -3.90
N LEU A 30 -9.98 -0.33 -3.87
CA LEU A 30 -8.83 0.53 -3.62
C LEU A 30 -8.59 0.64 -2.11
N SER A 31 -7.39 0.26 -1.65
CA SER A 31 -7.04 0.27 -0.23
C SER A 31 -5.76 1.05 0.06
N GLY A 32 -5.69 1.61 1.27
CA GLY A 32 -4.54 2.34 1.79
C GLY A 32 -4.34 2.06 3.28
N ALA A 33 -3.46 2.81 3.94
CA ALA A 33 -2.97 2.45 5.28
C ALA A 33 -4.08 2.29 6.35
N GLY A 34 -5.22 2.95 6.17
CA GLY A 34 -6.38 2.84 7.06
C GLY A 34 -6.90 1.41 7.21
N ILE A 35 -6.87 0.59 6.15
CA ILE A 35 -7.32 -0.81 6.24
C ILE A 35 -6.45 -1.65 7.18
N SER A 36 -5.19 -1.25 7.38
CA SER A 36 -4.20 -1.95 8.22
C SER A 36 -4.09 -1.36 9.64
N ALA A 37 -4.77 -0.25 9.92
CA ALA A 37 -4.70 0.41 11.21
C ALA A 37 -5.21 -0.50 12.35
N GLU A 38 -6.34 -1.19 12.15
CA GLU A 38 -6.87 -2.17 13.11
C GLU A 38 -6.01 -3.43 13.23
N SER A 39 -5.08 -3.66 12.30
CA SER A 39 -4.05 -4.71 12.42
C SER A 39 -2.85 -4.25 13.27
N GLY A 40 -2.91 -3.04 13.82
CA GLY A 40 -1.84 -2.41 14.60
C GLY A 40 -0.65 -1.96 13.75
N VAL A 41 -0.86 -1.69 12.46
CA VAL A 41 0.16 -1.15 11.55
C VAL A 41 0.13 0.38 11.62
N PRO A 42 1.26 1.04 11.95
CA PRO A 42 1.34 2.50 11.94
C PRO A 42 1.04 3.08 10.55
N THR A 43 0.10 4.03 10.51
CA THR A 43 -0.23 4.77 9.29
C THR A 43 0.75 5.93 9.08
N PHE A 44 0.91 6.43 7.86
CA PHE A 44 1.79 7.57 7.58
C PHE A 44 1.23 8.93 8.04
N ARG A 45 0.10 8.95 8.75
CA ARG A 45 -0.60 10.18 9.20
C ARG A 45 -0.99 10.03 10.68
N GLY A 46 -1.26 11.15 11.34
CA GLY A 46 -1.66 11.15 12.76
C GLY A 46 -0.57 10.60 13.68
N ALA A 47 -0.96 10.00 14.79
CA ALA A 47 -0.02 9.48 15.81
C ALA A 47 0.94 8.39 15.27
N GLY A 48 0.53 7.65 14.23
CA GLY A 48 1.39 6.64 13.58
C GLY A 48 2.43 7.22 12.61
N GLY A 49 2.32 8.51 12.27
CA GLY A 49 3.13 9.16 11.25
C GLY A 49 4.56 9.48 11.67
N TYR A 50 4.95 9.19 12.90
CA TYR A 50 6.28 9.46 13.44
C TYR A 50 7.04 8.17 13.80
N TRP A 51 8.35 8.19 13.57
CA TRP A 51 9.29 7.22 14.10
C TRP A 51 10.45 7.97 14.74
N ARG A 52 10.67 7.74 16.05
CA ARG A 52 11.48 8.62 16.91
C ARG A 52 10.94 10.07 16.79
N THR A 53 11.80 11.01 16.43
CA THR A 53 11.46 12.43 16.21
C THR A 53 11.15 12.75 14.74
N TYR A 54 11.27 11.79 13.83
CA TYR A 54 11.13 12.00 12.39
C TYR A 54 9.72 11.69 11.89
N GLN A 55 9.22 12.50 10.98
CA GLN A 55 8.03 12.14 10.22
C GLN A 55 8.36 11.03 9.22
N ALA A 56 7.54 9.99 9.17
CA ALA A 56 7.67 8.88 8.24
C ALA A 56 7.72 9.36 6.77
N THR A 57 7.00 10.44 6.47
CA THR A 57 6.99 11.08 5.15
C THR A 57 8.31 11.75 4.78
N GLN A 58 9.09 12.22 5.76
CA GLN A 58 10.41 12.81 5.51
C GLN A 58 11.42 11.72 5.18
N LEU A 59 11.43 10.63 5.95
CA LEU A 59 12.39 9.53 5.78
C LEU A 59 12.17 8.71 4.50
N ALA A 60 10.97 8.76 3.93
CA ALA A 60 10.62 8.00 2.73
C ALA A 60 10.79 8.83 1.43
N THR A 61 11.85 9.64 1.37
CA THR A 61 12.22 10.46 0.21
C THR A 61 13.60 10.07 -0.35
N PRO A 62 13.83 10.15 -1.68
CA PRO A 62 15.16 9.93 -2.26
C PRO A 62 16.24 10.83 -1.65
N GLU A 63 15.88 12.07 -1.34
CA GLU A 63 16.77 13.08 -0.77
C GLU A 63 17.22 12.68 0.63
N SER A 64 16.30 12.19 1.47
CA SER A 64 16.64 11.70 2.81
C SER A 64 17.48 10.43 2.75
N PHE A 65 17.24 9.55 1.78
CA PHE A 65 18.09 8.38 1.58
C PHE A 65 19.50 8.77 1.12
N ALA A 66 19.63 9.74 0.20
CA ALA A 66 20.92 10.24 -0.26
C ALA A 66 21.69 10.96 0.87
N ALA A 67 20.99 11.70 1.73
CA ALA A 67 21.58 12.43 2.84
C ALA A 67 22.01 11.50 3.99
N ASN A 68 21.19 10.52 4.37
CA ASN A 68 21.51 9.58 5.44
C ASN A 68 20.89 8.19 5.19
N PRO A 69 21.57 7.33 4.41
CA PRO A 69 21.02 6.02 4.06
C PRO A 69 20.86 5.12 5.28
N SER A 70 21.76 5.21 6.28
CA SER A 70 21.69 4.41 7.51
C SER A 70 20.44 4.73 8.33
N LEU A 71 20.08 6.00 8.49
CA LEU A 71 18.86 6.40 9.20
C LEU A 71 17.60 5.91 8.48
N VAL A 72 17.55 6.05 7.16
CA VAL A 72 16.42 5.55 6.36
C VAL A 72 16.34 4.02 6.43
N TRP A 73 17.50 3.34 6.48
CA TRP A 73 17.55 1.89 6.68
C TRP A 73 17.04 1.46 8.05
N GLU A 74 17.45 2.12 9.13
CA GLU A 74 16.92 1.83 10.48
C GLU A 74 15.40 1.98 10.53
N PHE A 75 14.86 3.01 9.87
CA PHE A 75 13.43 3.22 9.77
C PHE A 75 12.72 2.05 9.08
N TYR A 76 13.20 1.62 7.91
CA TYR A 76 12.60 0.49 7.20
C TYR A 76 12.82 -0.85 7.90
N HIS A 77 13.95 -1.05 8.57
CA HIS A 77 14.21 -2.24 9.38
C HIS A 77 13.23 -2.33 10.56
N TYR A 78 13.04 -1.24 11.31
CA TYR A 78 12.04 -1.16 12.37
C TYR A 78 10.65 -1.55 11.87
N ARG A 79 10.22 -1.02 10.71
CA ARG A 79 8.91 -1.36 10.15
C ARG A 79 8.82 -2.81 9.73
N ARG A 80 9.90 -3.39 9.18
CA ARG A 80 9.94 -4.82 8.83
C ARG A 80 9.77 -5.70 10.07
N GLU A 81 10.49 -5.43 11.14
CA GLU A 81 10.37 -6.16 12.41
C GLU A 81 8.96 -6.02 12.98
N LEU A 82 8.41 -4.79 12.98
CA LEU A 82 7.04 -4.53 13.43
C LEU A 82 6.02 -5.36 12.64
N MET A 83 6.20 -5.52 11.33
CA MET A 83 5.31 -6.30 10.47
C MET A 83 5.35 -7.82 10.73
N GLY A 84 6.41 -8.33 11.37
CA GLY A 84 6.56 -9.75 11.70
C GLY A 84 5.42 -10.28 12.59
N SER A 85 4.94 -9.46 13.53
CA SER A 85 3.87 -9.83 14.47
C SER A 85 2.46 -9.42 14.03
N LYS A 86 2.30 -8.82 12.84
CA LYS A 86 1.00 -8.30 12.38
C LYS A 86 0.27 -9.34 11.54
N HIS A 87 -1.03 -9.44 11.80
CA HIS A 87 -1.94 -10.36 11.13
C HIS A 87 -3.08 -9.60 10.44
N PRO A 88 -3.68 -10.17 9.38
CA PRO A 88 -4.83 -9.55 8.74
C PRO A 88 -6.02 -9.42 9.68
N ASN A 89 -6.63 -8.23 9.71
CA ASN A 89 -7.90 -7.98 10.41
C ASN A 89 -9.13 -8.44 9.59
N ALA A 90 -10.32 -8.17 10.13
CA ALA A 90 -11.60 -8.52 9.50
C ALA A 90 -11.77 -7.92 8.10
N ALA A 91 -11.30 -6.70 7.84
CA ALA A 91 -11.43 -6.07 6.53
C ALA A 91 -10.63 -6.79 5.44
N HIS A 92 -9.39 -7.21 5.74
CA HIS A 92 -8.58 -7.99 4.81
C HIS A 92 -9.20 -9.36 4.53
N LYS A 93 -9.63 -10.06 5.60
CA LYS A 93 -10.26 -11.38 5.49
C LYS A 93 -11.54 -11.30 4.69
N ALA A 94 -12.37 -10.28 4.91
CA ALA A 94 -13.59 -10.07 4.16
C ALA A 94 -13.30 -9.93 2.66
N LEU A 95 -12.30 -9.12 2.25
CA LEU A 95 -11.94 -8.97 0.84
C LEU A 95 -11.48 -10.29 0.21
N ALA A 96 -10.65 -11.08 0.91
CA ALA A 96 -10.21 -12.39 0.45
C ALA A 96 -11.39 -13.39 0.31
N GLU A 97 -12.28 -13.43 1.30
CA GLU A 97 -13.49 -14.27 1.28
C GLU A 97 -14.46 -13.84 0.17
N PHE A 98 -14.62 -12.54 -0.04
CA PHE A 98 -15.44 -12.00 -1.13
C PHE A 98 -14.89 -12.40 -2.49
N GLU A 99 -13.58 -12.26 -2.71
CA GLU A 99 -12.94 -12.72 -3.93
C GLU A 99 -13.19 -14.23 -4.16
N ALA A 100 -12.91 -15.05 -3.14
CA ALA A 100 -13.07 -16.50 -3.21
C ALA A 100 -14.51 -16.92 -3.50
N ARG A 101 -15.50 -16.24 -2.91
CA ARG A 101 -16.93 -16.55 -3.09
C ARG A 101 -17.48 -16.11 -4.45
N LEU A 102 -16.96 -15.02 -5.00
CA LEU A 102 -17.46 -14.43 -6.25
C LEU A 102 -16.80 -15.03 -7.50
N LYS A 103 -15.56 -15.52 -7.39
CA LYS A 103 -14.81 -16.11 -8.50
C LYS A 103 -15.54 -17.28 -9.19
N PRO A 104 -16.15 -18.27 -8.48
CA PRO A 104 -16.93 -19.34 -9.11
C PRO A 104 -18.18 -18.85 -9.85
N GLN A 105 -18.68 -17.66 -9.54
CA GLN A 105 -19.87 -17.05 -10.18
C GLN A 105 -19.51 -16.28 -11.46
N GLY A 106 -18.25 -16.38 -11.92
CA GLY A 106 -17.74 -15.62 -13.07
C GLY A 106 -17.61 -14.12 -12.79
N ARG A 107 -17.40 -13.74 -11.52
CA ARG A 107 -17.22 -12.34 -11.09
C ARG A 107 -15.78 -12.12 -10.66
N LYS A 108 -15.21 -10.97 -11.03
CA LYS A 108 -13.83 -10.60 -10.74
C LYS A 108 -13.77 -9.58 -9.61
N VAL A 109 -12.91 -9.82 -8.63
CA VAL A 109 -12.57 -8.88 -7.56
C VAL A 109 -11.07 -8.64 -7.63
N THR A 110 -10.65 -7.39 -7.75
CA THR A 110 -9.24 -6.99 -7.75
C THR A 110 -8.98 -6.03 -6.60
N VAL A 111 -7.98 -6.34 -5.77
CA VAL A 111 -7.52 -5.44 -4.71
C VAL A 111 -6.38 -4.58 -5.27
N VAL A 112 -6.60 -3.28 -5.35
CA VAL A 112 -5.53 -2.31 -5.66
C VAL A 112 -5.09 -1.68 -4.36
N THR A 113 -3.85 -1.89 -3.95
CA THR A 113 -3.36 -1.43 -2.65
C THR A 113 -2.18 -0.49 -2.74
N GLN A 114 -2.22 0.58 -1.95
CA GLN A 114 -1.08 1.46 -1.68
C GLN A 114 -0.18 0.91 -0.57
N ASN A 115 -0.62 -0.15 0.13
CA ASN A 115 0.10 -0.69 1.27
C ASN A 115 1.20 -1.62 0.80
N ILE A 116 2.33 -1.54 1.50
CA ILE A 116 3.49 -2.41 1.28
C ILE A 116 3.59 -3.53 2.32
N ASP A 117 2.59 -3.63 3.22
CA ASP A 117 2.56 -4.49 4.42
C ASP A 117 2.34 -5.99 4.15
N GLY A 118 1.83 -6.34 2.97
CA GLY A 118 1.54 -7.72 2.58
C GLY A 118 0.36 -8.37 3.32
N LEU A 119 -0.46 -7.61 4.05
CA LEU A 119 -1.58 -8.17 4.82
C LEU A 119 -2.70 -8.73 3.93
N HIS A 120 -2.90 -8.17 2.74
CA HIS A 120 -3.82 -8.74 1.73
C HIS A 120 -3.38 -10.15 1.28
N HIS A 121 -2.08 -10.35 1.02
CA HIS A 121 -1.54 -11.67 0.70
C HIS A 121 -1.72 -12.64 1.87
N LYS A 122 -1.38 -12.21 3.09
CA LYS A 122 -1.57 -13.03 4.30
C LYS A 122 -3.04 -13.39 4.54
N ALA A 123 -3.99 -12.56 4.08
CA ALA A 123 -5.42 -12.83 4.18
C ALA A 123 -5.94 -13.84 3.14
N GLY A 124 -5.16 -14.11 2.09
CA GLY A 124 -5.53 -15.04 1.02
C GLY A 124 -6.12 -14.40 -0.22
N SER A 125 -6.07 -13.07 -0.36
CA SER A 125 -6.42 -12.41 -1.63
C SER A 125 -5.47 -12.85 -2.75
N GLN A 126 -5.98 -13.06 -3.96
CA GLN A 126 -5.21 -13.61 -5.09
C GLN A 126 -4.96 -12.57 -6.18
N ASP A 127 -5.97 -11.78 -6.57
CA ASP A 127 -5.85 -10.72 -7.57
C ASP A 127 -5.51 -9.37 -6.92
N ILE A 128 -4.23 -9.15 -6.66
CA ILE A 128 -3.70 -7.96 -5.97
C ILE A 128 -2.80 -7.16 -6.92
N ILE A 129 -3.01 -5.84 -6.97
CA ILE A 129 -2.13 -4.85 -7.62
C ILE A 129 -1.50 -3.99 -6.53
N GLU A 130 -0.18 -4.08 -6.39
CA GLU A 130 0.61 -3.33 -5.41
C GLU A 130 1.17 -2.05 -6.04
N LEU A 131 0.57 -0.90 -5.74
CA LEU A 131 0.98 0.38 -6.32
C LEU A 131 2.37 0.82 -5.85
N HIS A 132 2.77 0.42 -4.64
CA HIS A 132 4.03 0.80 -4.01
C HIS A 132 4.97 -0.39 -3.73
N GLY A 133 4.67 -1.59 -4.27
CA GLY A 133 5.41 -2.83 -4.02
C GLY A 133 5.05 -3.52 -2.69
N ILE A 134 5.92 -4.40 -2.19
CA ILE A 134 5.70 -5.20 -0.96
C ILE A 134 7.02 -5.41 -0.19
N TYR A 135 6.96 -5.33 1.15
CA TYR A 135 8.10 -5.56 2.06
C TYR A 135 8.77 -6.94 1.86
N ILE A 136 7.97 -7.97 1.56
CA ILE A 136 8.40 -9.37 1.56
C ILE A 136 9.11 -9.76 0.24
N SER A 137 8.89 -9.02 -0.84
CA SER A 137 9.51 -9.31 -2.13
C SER A 137 10.82 -8.54 -2.29
N MET A 138 11.87 -9.01 -1.62
CA MET A 138 13.25 -8.89 -2.11
C MET A 138 13.48 -9.79 -3.35
N LYS A 139 12.52 -9.87 -4.28
CA LYS A 139 12.76 -10.58 -5.53
C LYS A 139 13.56 -9.67 -6.45
N LYS A 140 14.55 -10.25 -7.15
CA LYS A 140 15.31 -9.60 -8.23
C LYS A 140 14.34 -8.76 -9.05
N ALA A 141 14.64 -7.48 -9.27
CA ALA A 141 13.94 -6.67 -10.25
C ALA A 141 14.11 -7.32 -11.63
N LYS A 142 13.25 -8.28 -11.98
CA LYS A 142 13.03 -8.71 -13.34
C LYS A 142 11.90 -7.84 -13.83
N GLN A 143 12.26 -6.79 -14.54
CA GLN A 143 11.36 -5.98 -15.35
C GLN A 143 10.64 -6.93 -16.34
N LYS A 144 9.48 -7.45 -15.93
CA LYS A 144 8.62 -8.29 -16.78
C LYS A 144 7.16 -7.94 -16.52
N LYS A 145 6.79 -6.78 -17.03
CA LYS A 145 5.67 -6.51 -17.96
C LYS A 145 5.64 -4.99 -18.08
N LYS A 146 5.63 -4.49 -19.32
CA LYS A 146 5.27 -3.09 -19.59
C LYS A 146 3.86 -2.90 -19.03
N MET A 147 3.78 -2.28 -17.87
CA MET A 147 2.59 -1.60 -17.41
C MET A 147 3.03 -0.15 -17.42
N ASP A 148 2.53 0.60 -18.40
CA ASP A 148 2.72 2.03 -18.44
C ASP A 148 2.05 2.59 -17.19
N VAL A 149 2.86 2.79 -16.15
CA VAL A 149 2.45 3.53 -14.96
C VAL A 149 2.31 4.97 -15.45
N LEU A 150 1.12 5.30 -15.94
CA LEU A 150 0.70 6.69 -16.07
C LEU A 150 0.62 7.25 -14.65
N CYS A 151 1.73 7.86 -14.21
CA CYS A 151 1.76 8.69 -13.03
C CYS A 151 0.94 9.96 -13.35
N PHE A 152 -0.37 9.92 -13.11
CA PHE A 152 -1.23 11.08 -13.25
C PHE A 152 -1.04 12.01 -12.05
N SER A 153 0.06 12.77 -12.05
CA SER A 153 0.21 14.11 -11.44
C SER A 153 1.68 14.40 -11.14
N PRO A 154 2.23 15.56 -11.55
CA PRO A 154 3.60 15.98 -11.25
C PRO A 154 3.85 16.30 -9.76
N LYS A 155 2.88 16.03 -8.86
CA LYS A 155 2.99 16.30 -7.42
C LYS A 155 2.97 15.07 -6.52
N VAL A 156 2.78 13.86 -7.05
CA VAL A 156 2.81 12.63 -6.24
C VAL A 156 4.25 12.12 -6.19
N HIS A 157 5.03 12.63 -5.22
CA HIS A 157 6.34 12.10 -4.90
C HIS A 157 6.19 10.63 -4.53
N CYS A 158 6.61 9.76 -5.44
CA CYS A 158 6.47 8.33 -5.33
C CYS A 158 7.41 7.82 -4.21
N PHE A 159 6.85 7.64 -3.01
CA PHE A 159 7.49 7.01 -1.83
C PHE A 159 8.21 5.69 -2.16
N THR A 160 7.79 5.05 -3.25
CA THR A 160 8.38 3.84 -3.82
C THR A 160 9.85 4.01 -4.21
N LEU A 161 10.27 5.19 -4.69
CA LEU A 161 11.65 5.37 -5.16
C LEU A 161 12.65 5.32 -4.00
N ALA A 162 12.35 5.91 -2.84
CA ALA A 162 13.25 5.89 -1.68
C ALA A 162 13.44 4.47 -1.12
N ALA A 163 12.35 3.70 -0.99
CA ALA A 163 12.40 2.31 -0.58
C ALA A 163 13.13 1.43 -1.61
N GLN A 164 12.87 1.63 -2.91
CA GLN A 164 13.55 0.90 -3.98
C GLN A 164 15.03 1.28 -4.12
N VAL A 165 15.38 2.55 -3.90
CA VAL A 165 16.76 3.05 -3.93
C VAL A 165 17.52 2.47 -2.75
N ALA A 166 16.98 2.53 -1.53
CA ALA A 166 17.57 1.85 -0.37
C ALA A 166 17.89 0.39 -0.67
N VAL A 167 16.89 -0.33 -1.17
CA VAL A 167 17.00 -1.76 -1.51
C VAL A 167 18.00 -2.04 -2.65
N LYS A 168 18.15 -1.14 -3.64
CA LYS A 168 19.13 -1.29 -4.72
C LYS A 168 20.57 -1.18 -4.21
N TYR A 169 20.84 -0.30 -3.25
CA TYR A 169 22.18 -0.10 -2.67
C TYR A 169 22.63 -1.21 -1.72
N TRP A 170 21.72 -1.98 -1.09
CA TRP A 170 22.10 -3.19 -0.31
C TRP A 170 22.89 -4.21 -1.15
N ARG A 171 22.64 -4.27 -2.46
CA ARG A 171 23.25 -5.26 -3.35
C ARG A 171 24.64 -4.85 -3.86
N ILE A 172 24.98 -3.56 -3.75
CA ILE A 172 26.29 -3.01 -4.08
C ILE A 172 26.94 -2.75 -2.72
N GLY A 173 27.67 -3.72 -2.18
CA GLY A 173 28.24 -3.69 -0.83
C GLY A 173 29.25 -2.56 -0.59
N THR A 174 28.79 -1.31 -0.54
CA THR A 174 29.61 -0.11 -0.41
C THR A 174 28.95 0.93 0.48
N VAL A 175 28.41 0.51 1.63
CA VAL A 175 28.25 1.45 2.75
C VAL A 175 29.24 0.98 3.82
N PRO A 176 30.43 1.60 3.94
CA PRO A 176 31.31 1.29 5.04
C PRO A 176 30.61 1.69 6.33
N PHE A 177 30.49 0.74 7.26
CA PHE A 177 30.21 1.06 8.65
C PHE A 177 31.26 2.09 9.11
N ALA A 178 30.84 3.32 9.37
CA ALA A 178 31.68 4.27 10.09
C ALA A 178 31.70 3.82 11.56
N PRO A 179 32.87 3.45 12.13
CA PRO A 179 32.96 3.21 13.56
C PRO A 179 32.89 4.54 14.32
N HIS A 180 32.44 4.44 15.57
CA HIS A 180 32.23 5.50 16.56
C HIS A 180 33.39 6.49 16.72
#